data_AF-A0A6P1DVQ5-F1
#
_entry.id   AF-A0A6P1DVQ5-F1
#
_cell.length_a   1.000
_cell.length_b   1.000
_cell.length_c   1.000
_cell.angle_alpha   90.00
_cell.angle_beta   90.00
_cell.angle_gamma   90.00
#
_symmetry.space_group_name_H-M   'P 1'
#
loop_
_entity.id
_entity.type
_entity.pdbx_description
1 polymer ?
#
loop_
_entity_poly.entity_id
_entity_poly.type
_entity_poly.pdbx_seq_one_letter_code
_entity_poly.pdbx_strand_id
1 'polypeptide(L)' 'MDKQQQDLEPWIASVVRGDLGYTYIRLYADAPSWVRNLAVNRFGKGTVFLPAEHARPRAA' A
#
# COMPACT_ATOMS: atom_id res chain seq x y z
N MET A 1 15.25 -9.21 0.15
CA MET A 1 13.88 -8.82 -0.20
C MET A 1 12.97 -9.54 0.77
N ASP A 2 12.39 -8.83 1.74
CA ASP A 2 11.55 -9.43 2.79
C ASP A 2 10.28 -10.05 2.20
N LYS A 3 9.90 -11.25 2.64
CA LYS A 3 8.69 -11.97 2.15
C LYS A 3 7.41 -11.11 2.23
N GLN A 4 7.32 -10.28 3.26
CA GLN A 4 6.22 -9.33 3.44
C GLN A 4 6.16 -8.23 2.37
N GLN A 5 7.28 -7.91 1.71
CA GLN A 5 7.31 -6.99 0.57
C GLN A 5 6.58 -7.58 -0.63
N GLN A 6 6.89 -8.83 -0.94
CA GLN A 6 6.31 -9.55 -2.08
C GLN A 6 4.80 -9.77 -1.89
N ASP A 7 4.36 -9.93 -0.66
CA ASP A 7 2.94 -10.07 -0.33
C ASP A 7 2.18 -8.73 -0.37
N LEU A 8 2.87 -7.61 -0.13
CA LEU A 8 2.27 -6.27 -0.08
C LEU A 8 2.21 -5.58 -1.46
N GLU A 9 3.29 -5.67 -2.23
CA GLU A 9 3.47 -4.98 -3.51
C GLU A 9 2.32 -5.17 -4.51
N PRO A 10 1.70 -6.36 -4.66
CA PRO A 10 0.59 -6.56 -5.58
C PRO A 10 -0.67 -5.74 -5.28
N TRP A 11 -0.80 -5.28 -4.03
CA TRP A 11 -1.97 -4.57 -3.53
C TRP A 11 -1.79 -3.05 -3.48
N ILE A 12 -0.57 -2.57 -3.73
CA ILE A 12 -0.25 -1.15 -3.78
C ILE A 12 -0.57 -0.63 -5.19
N ALA A 13 -1.48 0.34 -5.28
CA ALA A 13 -1.75 1.07 -6.50
C ALA A 13 -0.77 2.25 -6.68
N SER A 14 -0.45 2.96 -5.58
CA SER A 14 0.56 4.03 -5.61
C SER A 14 1.19 4.27 -4.24
N VAL A 15 2.45 4.72 -4.22
CA VAL A 15 3.13 5.20 -3.00
C VAL A 15 3.77 6.56 -3.27
N VAL A 16 3.53 7.52 -2.39
CA VAL A 16 4.16 8.84 -2.41
C VAL A 16 4.79 9.11 -1.05
N ARG A 17 6.08 9.45 -1.03
CA ARG A 17 6.74 9.97 0.18
C ARG A 17 6.52 11.46 0.24
N GLY A 18 5.84 11.93 1.28
CA GLY A 18 5.65 13.35 1.52
C GLY A 18 6.79 13.95 2.32
N ASP A 19 6.88 15.28 2.26
CA ASP A 19 7.71 16.06 3.17
C ASP A 19 7.14 15.91 4.59
N LEU A 20 8.00 15.83 5.62
CA LEU A 20 7.68 15.53 7.04
C LEU A 20 7.57 14.04 7.41
N GLY A 21 8.00 13.12 6.54
CA GLY A 21 8.12 11.70 6.91
C GLY A 21 6.81 10.91 6.87
N TYR A 22 5.75 11.49 6.28
CA TYR A 22 4.53 10.76 5.95
C TYR A 22 4.73 9.92 4.68
N THR A 23 4.12 8.74 4.66
CA THR A 23 4.03 7.90 3.46
C THR A 23 2.57 7.75 3.07
N TYR A 24 2.21 8.30 1.93
CA TYR A 24 0.86 8.19 1.37
C TYR A 24 0.78 6.96 0.49
N ILE A 25 -0.17 6.07 0.80
CA ILE A 25 -0.35 4.80 0.10
C ILE A 25 -1.77 4.74 -0.42
N ARG A 26 -1.91 4.38 -1.69
CA ARG A 26 -3.18 3.95 -2.26
C ARG A 26 -3.14 2.45 -2.46
N LEU A 27 -4.14 1.76 -1.93
CA LEU A 27 -4.35 0.34 -2.16
C LEU A 27 -5.45 0.13 -3.20
N TYR A 28 -5.44 -1.01 -3.88
CA TYR A 28 -6.59 -1.42 -4.69
C TYR A 28 -7.80 -1.73 -3.80
N ALA A 29 -9.01 -1.51 -4.32
CA ALA A 29 -10.27 -1.69 -3.60
C ALA A 29 -10.51 -3.14 -3.13
N ASP A 30 -9.93 -4.13 -3.83
CA ASP A 30 -10.00 -5.55 -3.50
C ASP A 30 -8.88 -6.00 -2.54
N ALA A 31 -8.04 -5.07 -2.05
CA ALA A 31 -6.98 -5.39 -1.10
C ALA A 31 -7.56 -5.96 0.21
N PRO A 32 -7.11 -7.15 0.63
CA PRO A 32 -7.51 -7.72 1.91
C PRO A 32 -7.14 -6.82 3.10
N SER A 33 -7.91 -6.91 4.19
CA SER A 33 -7.68 -6.07 5.39
C SER A 33 -6.27 -6.23 5.99
N TRP A 34 -5.65 -7.40 5.88
CA TRP A 34 -4.29 -7.67 6.36
C TRP A 34 -3.22 -6.86 5.62
N VAL A 35 -3.48 -6.42 4.38
CA VAL A 35 -2.56 -5.61 3.58
C VAL A 35 -2.28 -4.27 4.26
N ARG A 36 -3.27 -3.68 4.92
CA ARG A 36 -3.09 -2.41 5.67
C ARG A 36 -2.09 -2.58 6.80
N ASN A 37 -2.15 -3.71 7.51
CA ASN A 37 -1.23 -4.00 8.60
C ASN A 37 0.21 -4.19 8.07
N LEU A 38 0.38 -4.90 6.95
CA LEU A 38 1.70 -5.01 6.31
C LEU A 38 2.23 -3.66 5.84
N ALA A 39 1.37 -2.80 5.29
CA ALA A 39 1.75 -1.45 4.87
C ALA A 39 2.24 -0.61 6.07
N VAL A 40 1.51 -0.61 7.19
CA VAL A 40 1.93 0.10 8.40
C VAL A 40 3.22 -0.49 8.99
N ASN A 41 3.37 -1.82 9.00
CA ASN A 41 4.60 -2.47 9.48
C ASN A 41 5.81 -2.10 8.63
N ARG A 42 5.63 -1.95 7.31
CA ARG A 42 6.70 -1.63 6.37
C ARG A 42 7.06 -0.14 6.35
N PHE A 43 6.06 0.74 6.28
CA PHE A 43 6.26 2.18 6.09
C PHE A 43 6.16 2.99 7.38
N GLY A 44 5.81 2.32 8.50
CA GLY A 44 5.75 2.90 9.83
C GLY A 44 4.43 3.61 10.14
N LYS A 45 4.37 4.21 11.33
CA LYS A 45 3.18 4.87 11.87
C LYS A 45 2.76 6.14 11.10
N GLY A 46 3.64 6.68 10.25
CA GLY A 46 3.35 7.80 9.35
C GLY A 46 2.63 7.41 8.05
N THR A 47 2.11 6.19 7.97
CA THR A 47 1.38 5.69 6.80
C THR A 47 -0.02 6.29 6.73
N VAL A 48 -0.33 6.98 5.63
CA VAL A 48 -1.63 7.56 5.35
C VAL A 48 -2.26 6.81 4.18
N PHE A 49 -3.48 6.28 4.37
CA PHE A 49 -4.21 5.58 3.32
C PHE A 49 -5.07 6.57 2.52
N LEU A 50 -4.75 6.72 1.25
CA LEU A 50 -5.56 7.45 0.29
C LEU A 50 -6.82 6.64 -0.08
N PRO A 51 -7.86 7.29 -0.64
CA PRO A 51 -9.01 6.58 -1.19
C PRO A 51 -8.55 5.48 -2.14
N ALA A 52 -9.13 4.29 -1.98
CA ALA A 52 -8.73 3.11 -2.74
C ALA A 52 -8.83 3.36 -4.24
N GLU A 53 -7.89 2.78 -5.00
CA GLU A 53 -8.02 2.74 -6.45
C GLU A 53 -9.06 1.69 -6.84
N HIS A 54 -9.79 1.95 -7.93
CA HIS A 54 -10.65 0.92 -8.52
C HIS A 54 -9.85 -0.35 -8.83
N ALA A 55 -10.58 -1.46 -9.02
CA ALA A 55 -10.02 -2.80 -9.18
C ALA A 55 -8.75 -2.81 -10.02
N ARG A 56 -7.77 -3.62 -9.58
CA ARG A 56 -6.47 -3.72 -10.21
C ARG A 56 -6.62 -3.88 -11.72
N PRO A 57 -6.00 -3.01 -12.54
CA PRO A 57 -5.98 -3.24 -13.98
C PRO A 57 -5.36 -4.62 -14.21
N ARG A 58 -6.13 -5.54 -14.81
CA ARG A 58 -5.60 -6.83 -15.24
C ARG A 58 -4.45 -6.50 -16.19
N ALA A 59 -3.23 -6.85 -15.79
CA ALA A 59 -2.13 -6.89 -16.73
C ALA A 59 -2.56 -7.80 -17.88
N ALA A 60 -2.60 -7.23 -19.10
CA ALA A 60 -2.92 -7.94 -20.33
C ALA A 60 -1.75 -8.85 -20.75
#